data_AF-A0A486XN37-F1
#
_entry.id   AF-A0A486XN37-F1
#
_cell.length_a   1.000
_cell.length_b   1.000
_cell.length_c   1.000
_cell.angle_alpha   90.00
_cell.angle_beta   90.00
_cell.angle_gamma   90.00
#
_symmetry.space_group_name_H-M   'P 1'
#
loop_
_entity.id
_entity.type
_entity.pdbx_description
1 polymer ?
#
loop_
_entity_poly.entity_id
_entity_poly.type
_entity_poly.pdbx_seq_one_letter_code
_entity_poly.pdbx_strand_id
1 'polypeptide(L)'
;MAKPTSTRISVADLEFVIEYLLVLSQSKRALQNDIPLYSSKNRIKLYEAAIRIEQALLEERDEDFVAAIDHVCTDVEGIITTTIPVEDVQKLKTAIRQKRYKNNDYRRLYMEYQSTLDFMARRSQ
;
A
#
# COMPACT_ATOMS: atom_id res chain seq x y z
N MET A 1 9.25 18.30 -18.21
CA MET A 1 10.13 17.23 -17.70
C MET A 1 9.27 16.19 -16.99
N ALA A 2 9.21 14.96 -17.51
CA ALA A 2 8.46 13.89 -16.84
C ALA A 2 9.19 13.55 -15.53
N LYS A 3 8.52 13.71 -14.38
CA LYS A 3 9.08 13.29 -13.08
C LYS A 3 9.40 11.79 -13.18
N PRO A 4 10.59 11.34 -12.76
CA PRO A 4 10.87 9.92 -12.67
C PRO A 4 9.88 9.33 -11.65
N THR A 5 8.88 8.62 -12.15
CA THR A 5 8.00 7.81 -11.32
C THR A 5 8.86 6.69 -10.79
N SER A 6 9.39 6.88 -9.58
CA SER A 6 10.16 5.85 -8.88
C SER A 6 9.37 4.54 -8.91
N THR A 7 9.97 3.52 -9.52
CA THR A 7 9.45 2.15 -9.54
C THR A 7 9.71 1.43 -8.22
N ARG A 8 10.45 2.04 -7.28
CA ARG A 8 10.65 1.48 -5.93
C ARG A 8 9.29 1.33 -5.26
N ILE A 9 9.02 0.12 -4.79
CA ILE A 9 7.86 -0.23 -3.98
C ILE A 9 8.23 0.12 -2.54
N SER A 10 7.38 0.90 -1.88
CA SER A 10 7.54 1.28 -0.47
C SER A 10 6.68 0.40 0.42
N VAL A 11 6.97 0.36 1.73
CA VAL A 11 6.14 -0.33 2.72
C VAL A 11 4.70 0.21 2.71
N ALA A 12 4.53 1.52 2.47
CA ALA A 12 3.20 2.14 2.32
C ALA A 12 2.40 1.63 1.11
N ASP A 13 3.08 1.16 0.06
CA ASP A 13 2.40 0.52 -1.07
C ASP A 13 1.95 -0.90 -0.72
N LEU A 14 2.74 -1.61 0.09
CA LEU A 14 2.41 -2.94 0.59
C LEU A 14 1.20 -2.89 1.55
N GLU A 15 1.19 -1.95 2.48
CA GLU A 15 0.03 -1.65 3.35
C GLU A 15 -1.23 -1.41 2.52
N PHE A 16 -1.14 -0.54 1.50
CA PHE A 16 -2.27 -0.25 0.65
C PHE A 16 -2.79 -1.47 -0.12
N VAL A 17 -1.88 -2.33 -0.58
CA VAL A 17 -2.27 -3.59 -1.24
C VAL A 17 -3.06 -4.45 -0.26
N ILE A 18 -2.56 -4.63 0.96
CA ILE A 18 -3.24 -5.43 1.98
C ILE A 18 -4.61 -4.84 2.33
N GLU A 19 -4.71 -3.53 2.57
CA GLU A 19 -5.98 -2.83 2.79
C GLU A 19 -6.97 -3.09 1.65
N TYR A 20 -6.50 -2.93 0.41
CA TYR A 20 -7.33 -3.14 -0.77
C TYR A 20 -7.84 -4.59 -0.85
N LEU A 21 -6.96 -5.57 -0.60
CA LEU A 21 -7.33 -6.98 -0.60
C LEU A 21 -8.32 -7.30 0.52
N LEU A 22 -8.18 -6.69 1.69
CA LEU A 22 -9.12 -6.87 2.80
C LEU A 22 -10.51 -6.36 2.41
N VAL A 23 -10.59 -5.15 1.86
CA VAL A 23 -11.85 -4.59 1.35
C VAL A 23 -12.43 -5.46 0.23
N LEU A 24 -11.59 -5.93 -0.69
CA LEU A 24 -12.01 -6.81 -1.78
C LEU A 24 -12.59 -8.12 -1.22
N SER A 25 -11.95 -8.73 -0.22
CA SER A 25 -12.39 -9.98 0.42
C SER A 25 -13.74 -9.89 1.13
N GLN A 26 -14.20 -8.67 1.41
CA GLN A 26 -15.50 -8.38 2.02
C GLN A 26 -16.50 -7.78 1.03
N SER A 27 -16.08 -7.52 -0.21
CA SER A 27 -16.91 -6.86 -1.21
C SER A 27 -17.92 -7.80 -1.85
N LYS A 28 -19.13 -7.30 -2.12
CA LYS A 28 -20.13 -8.01 -2.94
C LYS A 28 -19.59 -8.42 -4.30
N ARG A 29 -18.67 -7.64 -4.87
CA ARG A 29 -18.04 -7.90 -6.16
C ARG A 29 -17.17 -9.15 -6.13
N ALA A 30 -16.43 -9.38 -5.05
CA ALA A 30 -15.61 -10.59 -4.92
C ALA A 30 -16.47 -11.86 -4.79
N LEU A 31 -17.63 -11.76 -4.13
CA LEU A 31 -18.61 -12.85 -4.07
C LEU A 31 -19.22 -13.15 -5.45
N GLN A 32 -19.57 -12.10 -6.21
CA GLN A 32 -20.17 -12.23 -7.56
C GLN A 32 -19.18 -12.79 -8.59
N ASN A 33 -17.89 -12.51 -8.42
CA ASN A 33 -16.83 -12.94 -9.33
C ASN A 33 -16.14 -14.26 -8.89
N ASP A 34 -16.69 -14.94 -7.88
CA ASP A 34 -16.13 -16.17 -7.30
C ASP A 34 -14.62 -16.10 -7.01
N ILE A 35 -14.17 -14.96 -6.47
CA ILE A 35 -12.76 -14.74 -6.19
C ILE A 35 -12.36 -15.66 -5.02
N PRO A 36 -11.37 -16.57 -5.18
CA PRO A 36 -10.92 -17.50 -4.13
C PRO A 36 -10.38 -16.82 -2.86
N LEU A 37 -10.29 -15.49 -2.87
CA LEU A 37 -10.02 -14.64 -1.72
C LEU A 37 -11.10 -14.79 -0.62
N TYR A 38 -12.30 -15.27 -0.95
CA TYR A 38 -13.33 -15.64 0.04
C TYR A 38 -13.04 -16.97 0.75
N SER A 39 -12.04 -17.76 0.36
CA SER A 39 -11.71 -18.95 1.15
C SER A 39 -11.26 -18.54 2.56
N SER A 40 -11.70 -19.27 3.59
CA SER A 40 -11.35 -18.97 4.99
C SER A 40 -9.83 -18.92 5.19
N LYS A 41 -9.09 -19.80 4.50
CA LYS A 41 -7.63 -19.86 4.57
C LYS A 41 -6.93 -18.62 4.00
N ASN A 42 -7.39 -18.11 2.85
CA ASN A 42 -6.77 -16.94 2.23
C ASN A 42 -7.07 -15.66 3.00
N ARG A 43 -8.27 -15.55 3.58
CA ARG A 43 -8.62 -14.43 4.47
C ARG A 43 -7.77 -14.40 5.73
N ILE A 44 -7.59 -15.56 6.38
CA ILE A 44 -6.73 -15.66 7.58
C ILE A 44 -5.31 -15.20 7.26
N LYS A 45 -4.71 -15.73 6.17
CA LYS A 45 -3.37 -15.32 5.75
C LYS A 45 -3.25 -13.83 5.46
N LEU A 46 -4.30 -13.22 4.91
CA LEU A 46 -4.32 -11.79 4.65
C LEU A 46 -4.37 -10.95 5.93
N TYR A 47 -5.14 -11.38 6.94
CA TYR A 47 -5.13 -10.76 8.26
C TYR A 47 -3.78 -10.97 8.99
N GLU A 48 -3.17 -12.15 8.88
CA GLU A 48 -1.84 -12.41 9.42
C GLU A 48 -0.78 -11.50 8.77
N ALA A 49 -0.83 -11.32 7.45
CA ALA A 49 0.04 -10.39 6.73
C ALA A 49 -0.15 -8.94 7.21
N ALA A 50 -1.40 -8.51 7.43
CA ALA A 50 -1.70 -7.18 7.96
C ALA A 50 -1.10 -6.97 9.36
N ILE A 51 -1.31 -7.93 10.27
CA ILE A 51 -0.79 -7.87 11.64
C ILE A 51 0.75 -7.82 11.64
N ARG A 52 1.40 -8.62 10.79
CA ARG A 52 2.87 -8.65 10.70
C ARG A 52 3.47 -7.33 10.22
N ILE A 53 2.82 -6.62 9.30
CA ILE A 53 3.28 -5.27 8.93
C ILE A 53 3.18 -4.32 10.10
N GLU A 54 2.02 -4.28 10.76
CA GLU A 54 1.81 -3.39 11.91
C GLU A 54 2.83 -3.65 13.02
N GLN A 55 3.12 -4.94 13.30
CA GLN A 55 4.17 -5.34 14.23
C GLN A 55 5.55 -4.88 13.77
N ALA A 56 5.91 -5.10 12.51
CA ALA A 56 7.19 -4.67 11.96
C ALA A 56 7.37 -3.15 12.06
N LEU A 57 6.32 -2.37 11.77
CA LEU A 57 6.34 -0.90 11.88
C LEU A 57 6.46 -0.40 13.32
N LEU A 58 5.95 -1.17 14.30
CA LEU A 58 6.04 -0.82 15.72
C LEU A 58 7.37 -1.19 16.37
N GLU A 59 8.06 -2.24 15.90
CA GLU A 59 9.23 -2.79 16.59
C GLU A 59 10.56 -2.10 16.24
N GLU A 60 10.61 -1.20 15.24
CA GLU A 60 11.73 -0.29 14.87
C GLU A 60 13.17 -0.90 14.83
N ARG A 61 13.33 -2.24 14.74
CA ARG A 61 14.65 -2.89 14.62
C ARG A 61 15.00 -3.14 13.16
N ASP A 62 16.02 -2.44 12.65
CA ASP A 62 16.33 -2.41 11.20
C ASP A 62 16.53 -3.78 10.53
N GLU A 63 17.24 -4.74 11.14
CA GLU A 63 17.49 -6.06 10.52
C GLU A 63 16.25 -6.97 10.57
N ASP A 64 15.56 -7.02 11.71
CA ASP A 64 14.33 -7.80 11.89
C ASP A 64 13.17 -7.21 11.05
N PHE A 65 13.17 -5.89 10.85
CA PHE A 65 12.20 -5.18 10.05
C PHE A 65 12.25 -5.60 8.58
N VAL A 66 13.42 -5.59 7.95
CA VAL A 66 13.56 -5.94 6.53
C VAL A 66 13.12 -7.39 6.30
N ALA A 67 13.55 -8.31 7.17
CA ALA A 67 13.15 -9.72 7.07
C ALA A 67 11.63 -9.90 7.23
N ALA A 68 11.00 -9.18 8.18
CA ALA A 68 9.56 -9.22 8.37
C ALA A 68 8.81 -8.71 7.13
N ILE A 69 9.25 -7.59 6.54
CA ILE A 69 8.64 -7.02 5.34
C ILE A 69 8.78 -7.94 4.12
N ASP A 70 9.94 -8.57 3.94
CA ASP A 70 10.16 -9.52 2.83
C ASP A 70 9.26 -10.77 2.96
N HIS A 71 9.07 -11.28 4.18
CA HIS A 71 8.12 -12.36 4.43
C HIS A 71 6.68 -11.95 4.10
N VAL A 72 6.26 -10.74 4.48
CA VAL A 72 4.93 -10.25 4.12
C VAL A 72 4.78 -10.09 2.61
N CYS A 73 5.80 -9.58 1.90
CA CYS A 73 5.77 -9.48 0.45
C CYS A 73 5.51 -10.84 -0.21
N THR A 74 6.20 -11.88 0.27
CA THR A 74 6.07 -13.25 -0.24
C THR A 74 4.67 -13.82 0.02
N ASP A 75 4.13 -13.61 1.22
CA ASP A 75 2.79 -14.08 1.59
C ASP A 75 1.70 -13.39 0.76
N VAL A 76 1.80 -12.07 0.60
CA VAL A 76 0.85 -11.27 -0.20
C VAL A 76 0.94 -11.64 -1.69
N GLU A 77 2.14 -11.85 -2.22
CA GLU A 77 2.32 -12.32 -3.60
C GLU A 77 1.62 -13.66 -3.81
N GLY A 78 1.85 -14.63 -2.91
CA GLY A 78 1.21 -15.93 -2.96
C GLY A 78 -0.32 -15.85 -2.93
N ILE A 79 -0.88 -14.93 -2.14
CA ILE A 79 -2.33 -14.67 -2.13
C ILE A 79 -2.76 -14.10 -3.48
N ILE A 80 -2.10 -13.07 -3.99
CA ILE A 80 -2.48 -12.42 -5.25
C ILE A 80 -2.46 -13.42 -6.41
N THR A 81 -1.39 -14.21 -6.55
CA THR A 81 -1.24 -15.16 -7.67
C THR A 81 -2.24 -16.31 -7.61
N THR A 82 -2.69 -16.70 -6.41
CA THR A 82 -3.63 -17.83 -6.25
C THR A 82 -5.09 -17.42 -6.23
N THR A 83 -5.39 -16.13 -5.98
CA THR A 83 -6.76 -15.67 -5.76
C THR A 83 -7.22 -14.58 -6.71
N ILE A 84 -6.35 -13.86 -7.40
CA ILE A 84 -6.74 -12.73 -8.24
C ILE A 84 -6.46 -13.03 -9.70
N PRO A 85 -7.48 -12.93 -10.58
CA PRO A 85 -7.26 -13.01 -12.02
C PRO A 85 -6.27 -11.95 -12.49
N VAL A 86 -5.41 -12.29 -13.45
CA VAL A 86 -4.36 -11.40 -13.98
C VAL A 86 -4.90 -10.04 -14.43
N GLU A 87 -6.12 -10.01 -14.97
CA GLU A 87 -6.81 -8.79 -15.39
C GLU A 87 -7.08 -7.81 -14.23
N ASP A 88 -7.43 -8.34 -13.06
CA ASP A 88 -7.70 -7.55 -11.86
C ASP A 88 -6.39 -7.11 -11.18
N VAL A 89 -5.29 -7.85 -11.36
CA VAL A 89 -3.94 -7.42 -10.93
C VAL A 89 -3.51 -6.13 -11.64
N GLN A 90 -3.87 -5.94 -12.91
CA GLN A 90 -3.55 -4.69 -13.62
C GLN A 90 -4.38 -3.49 -13.12
N LYS A 91 -5.63 -3.74 -12.70
CA LYS A 91 -6.46 -2.72 -12.04
C LYS A 91 -5.86 -2.33 -10.69
N LEU A 92 -5.36 -3.31 -9.93
CA LEU A 92 -4.64 -3.06 -8.67
C LEU A 92 -3.40 -2.19 -8.89
N LYS A 93 -2.55 -2.53 -9.87
CA LYS A 93 -1.38 -1.72 -10.24
C LYS A 93 -1.75 -0.28 -10.60
N THR A 94 -2.87 -0.09 -11.30
CA THR A 94 -3.38 1.23 -11.65
C THR A 94 -3.87 2.01 -10.43
N ALA A 95 -4.59 1.35 -9.52
CA ALA A 95 -5.04 1.95 -8.26
C ALA A 95 -3.88 2.38 -7.37
N ILE A 96 -2.82 1.56 -7.24
CA ILE A 96 -1.58 1.90 -6.53
C ILE A 96 -0.96 3.17 -7.12
N ARG A 97 -0.81 3.22 -8.45
CA ARG A 97 -0.28 4.39 -9.14
C ARG A 97 -1.13 5.63 -8.85
N GLN A 98 -2.45 5.53 -8.94
CA GLN A 98 -3.36 6.65 -8.65
C GLN A 98 -3.25 7.13 -7.19
N LYS A 99 -3.13 6.23 -6.21
CA LYS A 99 -2.91 6.59 -4.80
C LYS A 99 -1.57 7.32 -4.62
N ARG A 100 -0.48 6.83 -5.24
CA ARG A 100 0.82 7.52 -5.24
C ARG A 100 0.75 8.93 -5.84
N TYR A 101 0.01 9.10 -6.95
CA TYR A 101 -0.20 10.42 -7.55
C TYR A 101 -0.94 11.36 -6.61
N LYS A 102 -2.06 10.94 -6.01
CA LYS A 102 -2.82 11.75 -5.05
C LYS A 102 -1.99 12.13 -3.81
N ASN A 103 -1.20 11.21 -3.26
CA ASN A 103 -0.33 11.50 -2.13
C ASN A 103 0.81 12.48 -2.49
N ASN A 104 1.33 12.43 -3.71
CA ASN A 104 2.33 13.38 -4.19
C ASN A 104 1.77 14.82 -4.30
N ASP A 105 0.51 14.97 -4.70
CA ASP A 105 -0.13 16.28 -4.78
C ASP A 105 -0.33 16.89 -3.38
N TYR A 106 -0.74 16.09 -2.40
CA TYR A 106 -0.82 16.54 -1.00
C TYR A 106 0.55 16.97 -0.46
N ARG A 107 1.59 16.15 -0.67
CA ARG A 107 2.96 16.46 -0.24
C ARG A 107 3.47 17.76 -0.86
N ARG A 108 3.16 18.01 -2.13
CA ARG A 108 3.50 19.25 -2.82
C ARG A 108 2.79 20.45 -2.17
N LEU A 109 1.48 20.37 -1.96
CA LEU A 109 0.70 21.42 -1.33
C LEU A 109 1.19 21.73 0.09
N TYR A 110 1.54 20.70 0.86
CA TYR A 110 2.12 20.86 2.19
C TYR A 110 3.46 21.60 2.16
N MET A 111 4.34 21.26 1.21
CA MET A 111 5.63 21.96 1.04
C MET A 111 5.46 23.41 0.58
N GLU A 112 4.52 23.68 -0.34
CA GLU A 112 4.19 25.05 -0.76
C GLU A 112 3.65 25.87 0.42
N TYR A 113 2.78 25.28 1.25
CA TYR A 113 2.27 25.92 2.46
C TYR A 113 3.38 26.25 3.48
N GLN A 114 4.24 25.28 3.80
CA GLN A 114 5.39 25.48 4.69
C GLN A 114 6.34 26.56 4.16
N SER A 115 6.67 26.52 2.87
CA SER A 115 7.50 27.56 2.23
C SER A 115 6.87 28.95 2.32
N THR A 116 5.54 29.04 2.28
CA THR A 116 4.82 30.31 2.38
C THR A 116 4.83 30.83 3.82
N LEU A 117 4.66 29.96 4.82
CA LEU A 117 4.80 30.31 6.23
C LEU A 117 6.20 30.85 6.54
N ASP A 118 7.25 30.16 6.07
CA ASP A 118 8.64 30.60 6.24
C ASP A 118 8.91 31.95 5.60
N PHE A 119 8.39 32.18 4.38
CA PHE A 119 8.51 33.48 3.71
C PHE A 119 7.83 34.60 4.50
N MET A 120 6.62 34.37 5.01
CA MET A 120 5.90 35.35 5.83
C MET A 120 6.64 35.64 7.15
N ALA A 121 7.13 34.61 7.83
CA ALA A 121 7.88 34.74 9.08
C ALA A 121 9.18 35.55 8.91
N ARG A 122 9.91 35.35 7.81
CA ARG A 122 11.12 36.11 7.46
C ARG A 122 10.85 37.55 7.05
N ARG A 123 9.63 37.85 6.59
CA ARG A 123 9.23 39.20 6.16
C ARG A 123 8.67 40.05 7.31
N SER A 124 8.30 39.41 8.43
CA SER A 124 7.85 40.06 9.66
C SER A 124 8.98 40.37 10.66
N GLN A 125 10.24 40.04 10.31
CA GLN A 125 11.47 40.46 11.00
C GLN A 125 12.14 41.59 10.22
#